data_AF-A0A931KI97-F1
#
_entry.id   AF-A0A931KI97-F1
#
_cell.length_a   1.000
_cell.length_b   1.000
_cell.length_c   1.000
_cell.angle_alpha   90.00
_cell.angle_beta   90.00
_cell.angle_gamma   90.00
#
_symmetry.space_group_name_H-M   'P 1'
#
loop_
_entity.id
_entity.type
_entity.pdbx_description
1 polymer ?
#
loop_
_entity_poly.entity_id
_entity_poly.type
_entity_poly.pdbx_seq_one_letter_code
_entity_poly.pdbx_strand_id
1 'polypeptide(L)'
;MEVLSYYNPTRFLGLVPKIKTNMSEWWVVDVALTGETAHNVGYITLKLKEFFKGRDGAIFICNRKNILVFAHLGNEVCSDTLSHDLHGKMPKYSCAANISEATTEGLSKMQLRLGDIVKDVANDPVLSSPLFQTRKERKEKIFMVAEDDMFMRSIVTKNFEPRGKVYEFPHADGVVETYLEHLPDIVFLDIHLPSNSGMNLLQEILSFDPSAYVVIMSADSVKENVLGAKKSGAKGFLAKPFNKERLDEFYGKCPSIDVNAV
;
A
#
# COMPACT_ATOMS: atom_id res chain seq x y z
N MET A 1 -12.44 -8.14 -1.63
CA MET A 1 -11.40 -8.50 -0.66
C MET A 1 -10.83 -7.28 0.03
N GLU A 2 -10.56 -7.40 1.33
CA GLU A 2 -9.78 -6.42 2.08
C GLU A 2 -8.28 -6.67 1.83
N VAL A 3 -7.50 -5.59 1.70
CA VAL A 3 -6.03 -5.69 1.68
C VAL A 3 -5.52 -5.32 3.07
N LEU A 4 -4.76 -6.24 3.63
CA LEU A 4 -4.11 -6.11 4.91
C LEU A 4 -2.63 -5.98 4.60
N SER A 5 -2.10 -4.75 4.64
CA SER A 5 -0.67 -4.62 4.89
C SER A 5 -0.37 -5.28 6.22
N TYR A 6 0.78 -5.95 6.33
CA TYR A 6 1.23 -6.71 7.48
C TYR A 6 0.35 -7.91 7.88
N TYR A 7 1.00 -8.99 8.32
CA TYR A 7 0.30 -10.05 9.01
C TYR A 7 -0.18 -9.52 10.35
N ASN A 8 -1.45 -9.15 10.44
CA ASN A 8 -2.12 -8.85 11.69
C ASN A 8 -2.77 -10.15 12.20
N PRO A 9 -2.22 -10.82 13.23
CA PRO A 9 -2.76 -12.07 13.73
C PRO A 9 -4.24 -11.95 14.08
N THR A 10 -4.67 -10.81 14.61
CA THR A 10 -6.08 -10.54 14.97
C THR A 10 -6.99 -10.52 13.75
N ARG A 11 -6.59 -9.85 12.66
CA ARG A 11 -7.38 -9.79 11.41
C ARG A 11 -7.43 -11.17 10.74
N PHE A 12 -6.30 -11.87 10.72
CA PHE A 12 -6.24 -13.24 10.20
C PHE A 12 -7.13 -14.19 11.02
N LEU A 13 -7.06 -14.13 12.35
CA LEU A 13 -7.92 -14.91 13.25
C LEU A 13 -9.40 -14.61 13.04
N GLY A 14 -9.77 -13.40 12.63
CA GLY A 14 -11.14 -13.04 12.24
C GLY A 14 -11.65 -13.76 10.98
N LEU A 15 -10.77 -14.18 10.07
CA LEU A 15 -11.12 -14.96 8.88
C LEU A 15 -11.26 -16.46 9.17
N VAL A 16 -10.56 -16.96 10.19
CA VAL A 16 -10.50 -18.39 10.51
C VAL A 16 -11.89 -19.03 10.66
N PRO A 17 -12.89 -18.43 11.35
CA PRO A 17 -14.23 -19.01 11.42
C PRO A 17 -14.88 -19.20 10.04
N LYS A 18 -14.74 -18.21 9.13
CA LYS A 18 -15.31 -18.29 7.78
C LYS A 18 -14.64 -19.36 6.93
N ILE A 19 -13.31 -19.47 7.04
CA ILE A 19 -12.53 -20.52 6.35
C ILE A 19 -12.97 -21.91 6.83
N LYS A 20 -13.20 -22.07 8.14
CA LYS A 20 -13.62 -23.37 8.71
C LYS A 20 -15.01 -23.82 8.25
N THR A 21 -15.95 -22.90 8.02
CA THR A 21 -17.34 -23.26 7.72
C THR A 21 -17.50 -23.93 6.35
N ASN A 22 -16.65 -23.67 5.36
CA ASN A 22 -16.68 -24.29 4.02
C ASN A 22 -15.26 -24.48 3.45
N MET A 23 -14.40 -25.18 4.19
CA MET A 23 -12.95 -25.19 3.94
C MET A 23 -12.52 -25.59 2.51
N SER A 24 -13.27 -26.46 1.83
CA SER A 24 -13.01 -26.88 0.44
C SER A 24 -13.24 -25.78 -0.59
N GLU A 25 -13.98 -24.73 -0.25
CA GLU A 25 -14.30 -23.60 -1.14
C GLU A 25 -13.26 -22.47 -1.05
N TRP A 26 -12.32 -22.59 -0.11
CA TRP A 26 -11.28 -21.61 0.15
C TRP A 26 -9.96 -22.02 -0.49
N TRP A 27 -9.36 -21.03 -1.15
CA TRP A 27 -8.11 -21.14 -1.84
C TRP A 27 -7.07 -20.22 -1.21
N VAL A 28 -5.85 -20.71 -1.16
CA VAL A 28 -4.66 -19.99 -0.72
C VAL A 28 -3.77 -19.77 -1.94
N VAL A 29 -3.46 -18.50 -2.20
CA VAL A 29 -2.53 -18.10 -3.27
C VAL A 29 -1.32 -17.42 -2.64
N ASP A 30 -0.19 -18.10 -2.72
CA ASP A 30 1.10 -17.63 -2.21
C ASP A 30 1.92 -17.07 -3.38
N VAL A 31 2.05 -15.74 -3.41
CA VAL A 31 2.69 -15.00 -4.49
C VAL A 31 4.04 -14.49 -4.03
N ALA A 32 5.11 -15.02 -4.64
CA ALA A 32 6.47 -14.58 -4.42
C ALA A 32 6.96 -13.77 -5.63
N LEU A 33 7.39 -12.52 -5.41
CA LEU A 33 8.04 -11.70 -6.44
C LEU A 33 9.41 -12.31 -6.78
N THR A 34 9.68 -12.49 -8.08
CA THR A 34 10.87 -13.19 -8.60
C THR A 34 11.78 -12.26 -9.38
N GLY A 35 13.09 -12.30 -9.15
CA GLY A 35 14.07 -11.49 -9.91
C GLY A 35 14.15 -10.01 -9.49
N GLU A 36 14.94 -9.22 -10.23
CA GLU A 36 14.92 -7.75 -10.18
C GLU A 36 13.83 -7.26 -11.14
N THR A 37 12.58 -7.30 -10.69
CA THR A 37 11.46 -6.83 -11.51
C THR A 37 11.26 -5.34 -11.29
N ALA A 38 10.73 -4.65 -12.30
CA ALA A 38 10.36 -3.24 -12.18
C ALA A 38 9.17 -3.03 -11.20
N HIS A 39 8.45 -4.09 -10.85
CA HIS A 39 7.22 -4.02 -10.07
C HIS A 39 7.46 -4.43 -8.61
N ASN A 40 7.01 -3.58 -7.69
CA ASN A 40 7.10 -3.88 -6.26
C ASN A 40 5.86 -4.62 -5.74
N VAL A 41 5.89 -4.96 -4.45
CA VAL A 41 4.81 -5.69 -3.78
C VAL A 41 3.47 -4.96 -3.79
N GLY A 42 3.47 -3.62 -3.77
CA GLY A 42 2.25 -2.81 -3.85
C GLY A 42 1.58 -2.91 -5.22
N TYR A 43 2.36 -2.83 -6.31
CA TYR A 43 1.85 -3.03 -7.67
C TYR A 43 1.22 -4.41 -7.84
N ILE A 44 1.89 -5.49 -7.40
CA ILE A 44 1.35 -6.85 -7.50
C ILE A 44 0.08 -6.99 -6.64
N THR A 45 0.03 -6.35 -5.48
CA THR A 45 -1.16 -6.30 -4.63
C THR A 45 -2.35 -5.64 -5.34
N LEU A 46 -2.12 -4.57 -6.10
CA LEU A 46 -3.16 -3.92 -6.91
C LEU A 46 -3.73 -4.88 -7.96
N LYS A 47 -2.86 -5.60 -8.68
CA LYS A 47 -3.28 -6.61 -9.67
C LYS A 47 -4.03 -7.77 -9.04
N LEU A 48 -3.63 -8.22 -7.86
CA LEU A 48 -4.37 -9.23 -7.10
C LEU A 48 -5.75 -8.72 -6.67
N LYS A 49 -5.85 -7.47 -6.18
CA LYS A 49 -7.13 -6.86 -5.79
C LYS A 49 -8.09 -6.76 -6.98
N GLU A 50 -7.58 -6.41 -8.16
CA GLU A 50 -8.35 -6.36 -9.41
C GLU A 50 -8.80 -7.77 -9.84
N PHE A 51 -7.89 -8.75 -9.81
CA PHE A 51 -8.18 -10.14 -10.17
C PHE A 51 -9.28 -10.76 -9.29
N PHE A 52 -9.23 -10.52 -7.98
CA PHE A 52 -10.18 -11.03 -7.00
C PHE A 52 -11.35 -10.08 -6.70
N LYS A 53 -11.62 -9.10 -7.57
CA LYS A 53 -12.71 -8.14 -7.38
C LYS A 53 -14.05 -8.88 -7.27
N GLY A 54 -14.86 -8.52 -6.27
CA GLY A 54 -16.15 -9.15 -5.99
C GLY A 54 -16.08 -10.51 -5.28
N ARG A 55 -14.88 -11.03 -5.00
CA ARG A 55 -14.69 -12.25 -4.21
C ARG A 55 -14.49 -11.94 -2.73
N ASP A 56 -14.97 -12.86 -1.88
CA ASP A 56 -14.76 -12.85 -0.44
C ASP A 56 -13.37 -13.37 -0.10
N GLY A 57 -12.70 -12.73 0.86
CA GLY A 57 -11.33 -13.07 1.22
C GLY A 57 -10.48 -11.86 1.61
N ALA A 58 -9.17 -12.10 1.74
CA ALA A 58 -8.20 -11.11 2.13
C ALA A 58 -6.84 -11.31 1.46
N ILE A 59 -6.15 -10.19 1.19
CA ILE A 59 -4.80 -10.15 0.66
C ILE A 59 -3.87 -9.65 1.77
N PHE A 60 -2.79 -10.37 2.05
CA PHE A 60 -1.81 -10.07 3.07
C PHE A 60 -0.47 -9.73 2.43
N ILE A 61 0.03 -8.52 2.64
CA ILE A 61 1.40 -8.15 2.27
C ILE A 61 2.32 -8.64 3.38
N CYS A 62 2.94 -9.81 3.17
CA CYS A 62 3.74 -10.50 4.18
C CYS A 62 5.12 -9.86 4.36
N ASN A 63 5.80 -9.60 3.25
CA ASN A 63 7.06 -8.87 3.22
C ASN A 63 7.24 -8.22 1.84
N ARG A 64 8.41 -7.65 1.55
CA ARG A 64 8.67 -6.94 0.28
C ARG A 64 8.61 -7.80 -0.98
N LYS A 65 8.63 -9.12 -0.82
CA LYS A 65 8.61 -10.07 -1.94
C LYS A 65 7.50 -11.11 -1.84
N ASN A 66 6.70 -11.12 -0.78
CA ASN A 66 5.72 -12.19 -0.57
C ASN A 66 4.35 -11.60 -0.23
N ILE A 67 3.33 -12.08 -0.93
CA ILE A 67 1.93 -11.73 -0.73
C ILE A 67 1.16 -13.04 -0.57
N LEU A 68 0.26 -13.09 0.41
CA LEU A 68 -0.58 -14.24 0.65
C LEU A 68 -2.05 -13.85 0.45
N VAL A 69 -2.79 -14.60 -0.36
CA VAL A 69 -4.22 -14.36 -0.59
C VAL A 69 -5.02 -15.53 -0.06
N PHE A 70 -6.07 -15.24 0.70
CA PHE A 70 -7.14 -16.17 1.00
C PHE A 70 -8.36 -15.76 0.20
N ALA A 71 -8.88 -16.67 -0.63
CA ALA A 71 -9.98 -16.41 -1.54
C ALA A 71 -11.07 -17.47 -1.40
N HIS A 72 -12.31 -17.05 -1.18
CA HIS A 72 -13.47 -17.91 -1.32
C HIS A 72 -13.86 -17.96 -2.80
N LEU A 73 -13.57 -19.08 -3.46
CA LEU A 73 -13.80 -19.25 -4.91
C LEU A 73 -14.90 -20.27 -5.22
N GLY A 74 -15.34 -21.04 -4.23
CA GLY A 74 -16.34 -22.10 -4.43
C GLY A 74 -15.72 -23.38 -5.00
N ASN A 75 -16.57 -24.37 -5.29
CA ASN A 75 -16.15 -25.71 -5.71
C ASN A 75 -15.95 -25.85 -7.24
N GLU A 76 -16.27 -24.82 -8.03
CA GLU A 76 -16.18 -24.86 -9.50
C GLU A 76 -14.81 -24.45 -10.05
N VAL A 77 -13.88 -24.03 -9.18
CA VAL A 77 -12.56 -23.57 -9.59
C VAL A 77 -11.55 -24.71 -9.40
N CYS A 78 -10.79 -25.02 -10.46
CA CYS A 78 -9.66 -25.94 -10.43
C CYS A 78 -8.34 -25.15 -10.33
N SER A 79 -7.32 -25.74 -9.67
CA SER A 79 -5.99 -25.15 -9.47
C SER A 79 -5.33 -24.69 -10.77
N ASP A 80 -5.47 -25.49 -11.83
CA ASP A 80 -4.78 -25.25 -13.10
C ASP A 80 -5.38 -24.05 -13.83
N THR A 81 -6.71 -23.93 -13.84
CA THR A 81 -7.42 -22.79 -14.42
C THR A 81 -7.10 -21.50 -13.66
N LEU A 82 -7.16 -21.54 -12.32
CA LEU A 82 -6.84 -20.39 -11.49
C LEU A 82 -5.39 -19.94 -11.68
N SER A 83 -4.46 -20.90 -11.78
CA SER A 83 -3.05 -20.62 -12.06
C SER A 83 -2.88 -19.96 -13.43
N HIS A 84 -3.51 -20.53 -14.46
CA HIS A 84 -3.43 -19.98 -15.81
C HIS A 84 -3.96 -18.53 -15.89
N ASP A 85 -5.15 -18.29 -15.33
CA ASP A 85 -5.78 -16.97 -15.32
C ASP A 85 -4.95 -15.95 -14.55
N LEU A 86 -4.43 -16.35 -13.39
CA LEU A 86 -3.58 -15.49 -12.58
C LEU A 86 -2.28 -15.13 -13.32
N HIS A 87 -1.60 -16.11 -13.91
CA HIS A 87 -0.39 -15.86 -14.70
C HIS A 87 -0.67 -14.97 -15.93
N GLY A 88 -1.86 -15.09 -16.54
CA GLY A 88 -2.27 -14.23 -17.65
C GLY A 88 -2.56 -12.78 -17.25
N LYS A 89 -2.89 -12.53 -15.97
CA LYS A 89 -3.22 -11.19 -15.43
C LYS A 89 -2.06 -10.55 -14.68
N MET A 90 -1.05 -11.32 -14.30
CA MET A 90 0.19 -10.82 -13.69
C MET A 90 1.20 -10.40 -14.76
N PRO A 91 2.07 -9.42 -14.49
CA PRO A 91 3.15 -9.10 -15.42
C PRO A 91 4.09 -10.29 -15.53
N LYS A 92 4.45 -10.64 -16.77
CA LYS A 92 5.35 -11.77 -17.05
C LYS A 92 6.65 -11.64 -16.24
N TYR A 93 7.10 -12.75 -15.68
CA TYR A 93 8.34 -12.87 -14.89
C TYR A 93 8.37 -12.06 -13.59
N SER A 94 7.25 -11.44 -13.18
CA SER A 94 7.24 -10.58 -12.00
C SER A 94 7.00 -11.30 -10.68
N CYS A 95 6.33 -12.44 -10.73
CA CYS A 95 6.07 -13.27 -9.56
C CYS A 95 5.82 -14.73 -9.94
N ALA A 96 6.13 -15.63 -9.01
CA ALA A 96 5.65 -17.01 -9.00
C ALA A 96 4.46 -17.10 -8.04
N ALA A 97 3.38 -17.78 -8.45
CA ALA A 97 2.22 -18.03 -7.62
C ALA A 97 2.05 -19.53 -7.37
N ASN A 98 2.04 -19.92 -6.09
CA ASN A 98 1.68 -21.26 -5.66
C ASN A 98 0.25 -21.25 -5.17
N ILE A 99 -0.58 -22.11 -5.74
CA ILE A 99 -2.02 -22.18 -5.45
C ILE A 99 -2.30 -23.52 -4.78
N SER A 100 -3.04 -23.46 -3.68
CA SER A 100 -3.47 -24.66 -2.96
C SER A 100 -4.84 -24.46 -2.32
N GLU A 101 -5.60 -25.53 -2.19
CA GLU A 101 -6.81 -25.56 -1.38
C GLU A 101 -6.45 -25.36 0.11
N ALA A 102 -7.36 -24.77 0.88
CA ALA A 102 -7.18 -24.54 2.31
C ALA A 102 -7.32 -25.82 3.17
N THR A 103 -6.72 -26.93 2.76
CA THR A 103 -6.71 -28.20 3.52
C THR A 103 -5.80 -28.11 4.75
N THR A 104 -5.92 -29.07 5.68
CA THR A 104 -5.02 -29.16 6.85
C THR A 104 -3.55 -29.21 6.44
N GLU A 105 -3.22 -29.89 5.34
CA GLU A 105 -1.85 -29.94 4.81
C GLU A 105 -1.43 -28.60 4.19
N GLY A 106 -2.32 -27.95 3.42
CA GLY A 106 -2.09 -26.61 2.86
C GLY A 106 -1.86 -25.56 3.94
N LEU A 107 -2.70 -25.54 4.99
CA LEU A 107 -2.58 -24.64 6.12
C LEU A 107 -1.33 -24.95 6.98
N SER A 108 -0.92 -26.22 7.11
CA SER A 108 0.28 -26.61 7.84
C SER A 108 1.57 -26.15 7.14
N LYS A 109 1.64 -26.26 5.80
CA LYS A 109 2.74 -25.69 4.99
C LYS A 109 2.81 -24.16 5.15
N MET A 110 1.66 -23.52 5.35
CA MET A 110 1.56 -22.07 5.56
C MET A 110 1.95 -21.62 6.98
N GLN A 111 1.69 -22.43 8.01
CA GLN A 111 2.03 -22.09 9.40
C GLN A 111 3.54 -21.83 9.58
N LEU A 112 4.38 -22.55 8.83
CA LEU A 112 5.83 -22.32 8.80
C LEU A 112 6.19 -20.96 8.19
N ARG A 113 5.56 -20.58 7.06
CA ARG A 113 5.78 -19.26 6.42
C ARG A 113 5.27 -18.10 7.28
N LEU A 114 4.10 -18.25 7.90
CA LEU A 114 3.51 -17.25 8.80
C LEU A 114 4.33 -17.06 10.08
N GLY A 115 4.92 -18.14 10.62
CA GLY A 115 5.78 -18.09 11.80
C GLY A 115 7.06 -17.26 11.61
N ASP A 116 7.62 -17.24 10.39
CA ASP A 116 8.77 -16.39 10.07
C ASP A 116 8.35 -14.92 9.85
N ILE A 117 7.16 -14.67 9.30
CA ILE A 117 6.60 -13.32 9.13
C ILE A 117 6.29 -12.64 10.48
N VAL A 118 5.85 -13.40 11.49
CA VAL A 118 5.48 -12.87 12.81
C VAL A 118 6.69 -12.41 13.64
N LYS A 119 7.87 -13.02 13.43
CA LYS A 119 9.08 -12.68 14.21
C LYS A 119 9.61 -11.27 13.94
N ASP A 120 9.32 -10.69 12.76
CA ASP A 120 9.81 -9.36 12.35
C ASP A 120 8.99 -8.19 12.95
N VAL A 121 7.82 -8.43 13.55
CA VAL A 121 6.82 -7.38 13.87
C VAL A 121 6.94 -6.83 15.30
N ALA A 122 7.88 -7.32 16.11
CA ALA A 122 7.87 -7.10 17.57
C ALA A 122 8.23 -5.69 18.07
N ASN A 123 8.76 -4.77 17.24
CA ASN A 123 9.44 -3.55 17.74
C ASN A 123 8.88 -2.17 17.34
N ASP A 124 7.90 -2.07 16.44
CA ASP A 124 7.05 -0.88 16.15
C ASP A 124 6.34 -1.22 14.83
N PRO A 125 5.01 -1.44 14.81
CA PRO A 125 4.31 -1.93 13.63
C PRO A 125 4.49 -1.07 12.37
N VAL A 126 4.73 0.24 12.55
CA VAL A 126 4.91 1.20 11.45
C VAL A 126 6.32 1.10 10.90
N LEU A 127 7.34 1.08 11.77
CA LEU A 127 8.73 0.99 11.35
C LEU A 127 9.12 -0.43 10.91
N SER A 128 8.42 -1.47 11.37
CA SER A 128 8.61 -2.84 10.90
C SER A 128 7.83 -3.13 9.61
N SER A 129 7.04 -2.18 9.09
CA SER A 129 6.26 -2.37 7.86
C SER A 129 7.16 -2.69 6.67
N PRO A 130 6.90 -3.76 5.89
CA PRO A 130 7.65 -4.05 4.67
C PRO A 130 7.63 -2.89 3.66
N LEU A 131 6.51 -2.16 3.59
CA LEU A 131 6.35 -1.01 2.70
C LEU A 131 7.23 0.17 3.17
N PHE A 132 7.26 0.45 4.47
CA PHE A 132 8.16 1.45 5.06
C PHE A 132 9.62 1.10 4.79
N GLN A 133 9.99 -0.13 5.06
CA GLN A 133 11.34 -0.63 4.87
C GLN A 133 11.75 -0.53 3.38
N THR A 134 10.82 -0.76 2.44
CA THR A 134 11.05 -0.58 0.99
C THR A 134 11.45 0.86 0.66
N ARG A 135 10.79 1.85 1.27
CA ARG A 135 11.13 3.27 1.09
C ARG A 135 12.49 3.62 1.66
N LYS A 136 12.77 3.15 2.88
CA LYS A 136 14.00 3.47 3.60
C LYS A 136 15.26 3.05 2.85
N GLU A 137 15.26 1.84 2.28
CA GLU A 137 16.41 1.28 1.56
C GLU A 137 16.51 1.73 0.10
N ARG A 138 15.47 2.35 -0.45
CA ARG A 138 15.50 2.84 -1.84
C ARG A 138 16.51 3.98 -1.97
N LYS A 139 17.37 3.89 -3.01
CA LYS A 139 18.38 4.90 -3.35
C LYS A 139 17.78 6.23 -3.77
N GLU A 140 16.86 6.20 -4.74
CA GLU A 140 16.15 7.40 -5.23
C GLU A 140 14.91 7.65 -4.37
N LYS A 141 14.74 8.86 -3.82
CA LYS A 141 13.52 9.21 -3.10
C LYS A 141 12.39 9.52 -4.07
N ILE A 142 11.16 9.18 -3.68
CA ILE A 142 9.98 9.39 -4.52
C ILE A 142 8.97 10.24 -3.75
N PHE A 143 8.43 11.25 -4.42
CA PHE A 143 7.44 12.16 -3.88
C PHE A 143 6.20 12.15 -4.78
N MET A 144 5.04 12.40 -4.19
CA MET A 144 3.79 12.55 -4.91
C MET A 144 3.10 13.84 -4.50
N VAL A 145 2.51 14.53 -5.47
CA VAL A 145 1.65 15.70 -5.22
C VAL A 145 0.36 15.57 -6.03
N ALA A 146 -0.78 15.63 -5.34
CA ALA A 146 -2.10 15.75 -5.94
C ALA A 146 -2.70 17.11 -5.58
N GLU A 147 -2.84 17.97 -6.57
CA GLU A 147 -3.21 19.38 -6.45
C GLU A 147 -3.74 19.83 -7.82
N ASP A 148 -4.91 20.44 -7.91
CA ASP A 148 -5.47 20.87 -9.20
C ASP A 148 -4.88 22.20 -9.68
N ASP A 149 -4.60 23.12 -8.76
CA ASP A 149 -3.95 24.39 -9.07
C ASP A 149 -2.51 24.19 -9.56
N MET A 150 -2.27 24.58 -10.82
CA MET A 150 -0.98 24.41 -11.49
C MET A 150 0.17 25.14 -10.76
N PHE A 151 -0.09 26.30 -10.18
CA PHE A 151 0.92 27.11 -9.52
C PHE A 151 1.34 26.46 -8.19
N MET A 152 0.36 26.07 -7.37
CA MET A 152 0.58 25.36 -6.11
C MET A 152 1.28 24.02 -6.34
N ARG A 153 0.84 23.25 -7.35
CA ARG A 153 1.47 21.99 -7.72
C ARG A 153 2.94 22.21 -8.10
N SER A 154 3.21 23.22 -8.92
CA SER A 154 4.59 23.56 -9.34
C SER A 154 5.49 23.96 -8.17
N ILE A 155 4.97 24.65 -7.14
CA ILE A 155 5.75 24.98 -5.94
C ILE A 155 6.22 23.71 -5.23
N VAL A 156 5.32 22.75 -5.03
CA VAL A 156 5.67 21.47 -4.40
C VAL A 156 6.66 20.71 -5.29
N THR A 157 6.34 20.52 -6.57
CA THR A 157 7.18 19.78 -7.51
C THR A 157 8.60 20.31 -7.56
N LYS A 158 8.80 21.61 -7.80
CA LYS A 158 10.13 22.23 -7.87
C LYS A 158 10.92 22.15 -6.57
N ASN A 159 10.26 22.01 -5.43
CA ASN A 159 10.94 21.84 -4.15
C ASN A 159 11.50 20.42 -3.96
N PHE A 160 10.86 19.42 -4.57
CA PHE A 160 11.19 18.00 -4.36
C PHE A 160 11.94 17.37 -5.54
N GLU A 161 11.85 17.92 -6.75
CA GLU A 161 12.62 17.49 -7.93
C GLU A 161 14.13 17.38 -7.67
N PRO A 162 14.80 18.34 -6.99
CA PRO A 162 16.24 18.23 -6.71
C PRO A 162 16.58 17.10 -5.71
N ARG A 163 15.58 16.53 -5.04
CA ARG A 163 15.73 15.56 -3.94
C ARG A 163 15.28 14.15 -4.33
N GLY A 164 14.73 13.98 -5.53
CA GLY A 164 14.24 12.70 -6.01
C GLY A 164 13.15 12.84 -7.06
N LYS A 165 12.54 11.72 -7.43
CA LYS A 165 11.51 11.65 -8.46
C LYS A 165 10.17 12.16 -7.93
N VAL A 166 9.50 13.03 -8.67
CA VAL A 166 8.18 13.55 -8.31
C VAL A 166 7.13 13.03 -9.31
N TYR A 167 6.00 12.59 -8.79
CA TYR A 167 4.81 12.27 -9.58
C TYR A 167 3.70 13.29 -9.26
N GLU A 168 3.13 13.86 -10.31
CA GLU A 168 2.19 14.98 -10.23
C GLU A 168 0.79 14.57 -10.69
N PHE A 169 -0.22 14.99 -9.94
CA PHE A 169 -1.62 14.66 -10.20
C PHE A 169 -2.46 15.94 -10.16
N PRO A 170 -3.02 16.39 -11.30
CA PRO A 170 -3.99 17.48 -11.32
C PRO A 170 -5.38 17.07 -10.80
N HIS A 171 -5.62 15.77 -10.64
CA HIS A 171 -6.91 15.20 -10.21
C HIS A 171 -6.66 13.98 -9.34
N ALA A 172 -7.71 13.40 -8.76
CA ALA A 172 -7.58 12.20 -7.93
C ALA A 172 -7.25 10.91 -8.70
N ASP A 173 -7.51 10.86 -10.00
CA ASP A 173 -7.35 9.66 -10.82
C ASP A 173 -5.89 9.19 -10.87
N GLY A 174 -5.67 7.89 -10.60
CA GLY A 174 -4.35 7.27 -10.64
C GLY A 174 -3.48 7.49 -9.40
N VAL A 175 -3.92 8.28 -8.41
CA VAL A 175 -3.12 8.58 -7.21
C VAL A 175 -2.86 7.33 -6.38
N VAL A 176 -3.88 6.51 -6.12
CA VAL A 176 -3.73 5.30 -5.28
C VAL A 176 -2.94 4.23 -6.02
N GLU A 177 -3.18 4.07 -7.32
CA GLU A 177 -2.46 3.12 -8.17
C GLU A 177 -0.96 3.47 -8.22
N THR A 178 -0.65 4.73 -8.47
CA THR A 178 0.74 5.21 -8.49
C THR A 178 1.39 5.11 -7.11
N TYR A 179 0.63 5.39 -6.05
CA TYR A 179 1.10 5.20 -4.68
C TYR A 179 1.54 3.76 -4.43
N LEU A 180 0.69 2.79 -4.78
CA LEU A 180 1.01 1.38 -4.59
C LEU A 180 2.14 0.92 -5.51
N GLU A 181 2.23 1.45 -6.72
CA GLU A 181 3.29 1.12 -7.67
C GLU A 181 4.65 1.68 -7.28
N HIS A 182 4.71 2.84 -6.65
CA HIS A 182 5.98 3.53 -6.39
C HIS A 182 6.30 3.72 -4.91
N LEU A 183 5.37 3.49 -3.99
CA LEU A 183 5.57 3.64 -2.53
C LEU A 183 6.34 4.93 -2.21
N PRO A 184 5.77 6.12 -2.46
CA PRO A 184 6.46 7.39 -2.25
C PRO A 184 6.84 7.59 -0.78
N ASP A 185 7.95 8.28 -0.56
CA ASP A 185 8.43 8.74 0.75
C ASP A 185 7.49 9.77 1.34
N ILE A 186 6.96 10.71 0.54
CA ILE A 186 5.98 11.71 0.98
C ILE A 186 4.91 11.89 -0.10
N VAL A 187 3.66 11.98 0.35
CA VAL A 187 2.51 12.33 -0.49
C VAL A 187 1.91 13.63 0.00
N PHE A 188 1.81 14.62 -0.87
CA PHE A 188 1.06 15.85 -0.65
C PHE A 188 -0.30 15.73 -1.33
N LEU A 189 -1.39 15.81 -0.57
CA LEU A 189 -2.76 15.71 -1.10
C LEU A 189 -3.53 16.98 -0.79
N ASP A 190 -4.06 17.66 -1.80
CA ASP A 190 -5.08 18.67 -1.59
C ASP A 190 -6.39 18.04 -1.10
N ILE A 191 -7.07 18.69 -0.15
CA ILE A 191 -8.40 18.24 0.31
C ILE A 191 -9.41 18.29 -0.83
N HIS A 192 -9.34 19.34 -1.63
CA HIS A 192 -10.33 19.65 -2.66
C HIS A 192 -9.79 19.33 -4.06
N LEU A 193 -9.81 18.05 -4.43
CA LEU A 193 -9.53 17.65 -5.80
C LEU A 193 -10.84 17.54 -6.60
N PRO A 194 -10.78 17.74 -7.93
CA PRO A 194 -11.88 17.35 -8.81
C PRO A 194 -12.19 15.85 -8.67
N SER A 195 -13.48 15.51 -8.69
CA SER A 195 -14.02 14.13 -8.68
C SER A 195 -13.85 13.32 -7.38
N ASN A 196 -12.91 13.64 -6.49
CA ASN A 196 -12.73 12.94 -5.20
C ASN A 196 -12.06 13.85 -4.16
N SER A 197 -12.20 13.56 -2.87
CA SER A 197 -11.51 14.33 -1.82
C SER A 197 -10.15 13.71 -1.49
N GLY A 198 -9.14 14.56 -1.24
CA GLY A 198 -7.85 14.11 -0.69
C GLY A 198 -7.98 13.36 0.63
N MET A 199 -9.05 13.59 1.41
CA MET A 199 -9.35 12.83 2.62
C MET A 199 -9.74 11.37 2.32
N ASN A 200 -10.46 11.13 1.22
CA ASN A 200 -10.80 9.77 0.79
C ASN A 200 -9.54 9.05 0.28
N LEU A 201 -8.72 9.74 -0.51
CA LEU A 201 -7.42 9.22 -0.96
C LEU A 201 -6.51 8.87 0.22
N LEU A 202 -6.45 9.73 1.24
CA LEU A 202 -5.73 9.46 2.49
C LEU A 202 -6.23 8.16 3.14
N GLN A 203 -7.54 7.99 3.31
CA GLN A 203 -8.09 6.78 3.90
C GLN A 203 -7.78 5.53 3.06
N GLU A 204 -7.89 5.63 1.74
CA GLU A 204 -7.58 4.52 0.86
C GLU A 204 -6.10 4.15 0.94
N ILE A 205 -5.19 5.11 0.82
CA ILE A 205 -3.75 4.90 0.98
C ILE A 205 -3.43 4.27 2.34
N LEU A 206 -3.97 4.79 3.44
CA LEU A 206 -3.71 4.27 4.78
C LEU A 206 -4.32 2.89 5.03
N SER A 207 -5.39 2.52 4.31
CA SER A 207 -5.94 1.16 4.36
C SER A 207 -4.95 0.13 3.81
N PHE A 208 -4.16 0.53 2.80
CA PHE A 208 -3.09 -0.30 2.24
C PHE A 208 -1.78 -0.14 2.97
N ASP A 209 -1.45 1.05 3.45
CA ASP A 209 -0.16 1.36 4.06
C ASP A 209 -0.34 2.32 5.24
N PRO A 210 -0.57 1.80 6.46
CA PRO A 210 -0.64 2.61 7.69
C PRO A 210 0.65 3.39 8.00
N SER A 211 1.76 3.01 7.36
CA SER A 211 3.05 3.69 7.49
C SER A 211 3.24 4.84 6.48
N ALA A 212 2.26 5.11 5.62
CA ALA A 212 2.30 6.19 4.65
C ALA A 212 2.55 7.56 5.32
N TYR A 213 3.43 8.35 4.72
CA TYR A 213 3.68 9.72 5.15
C TYR A 213 2.92 10.69 4.25
N VAL A 214 1.65 10.90 4.59
CA VAL A 214 0.73 11.78 3.84
C VAL A 214 0.57 13.12 4.55
N VAL A 215 0.78 14.20 3.81
CA VAL A 215 0.59 15.59 4.21
C VAL A 215 -0.62 16.14 3.47
N ILE A 216 -1.63 16.60 4.21
CA ILE A 216 -2.81 17.24 3.63
C ILE A 216 -2.52 18.72 3.37
N MET A 217 -2.93 19.23 2.22
CA MET A 217 -2.89 20.63 1.84
C MET A 217 -4.31 21.19 1.76
N SER A 218 -4.54 22.43 2.19
CA SER A 218 -5.87 23.05 2.11
C SER A 218 -5.81 24.57 2.19
N ALA A 219 -6.66 25.26 1.42
CA ALA A 219 -6.96 26.67 1.63
C ALA A 219 -7.87 26.89 2.86
N ASP A 220 -8.79 25.94 3.12
CA ASP A 220 -9.63 25.93 4.31
C ASP A 220 -8.91 25.22 5.47
N SER A 221 -8.22 26.01 6.28
CA SER A 221 -7.40 25.57 7.41
C SER A 221 -8.09 25.74 8.76
N VAL A 222 -9.43 25.76 8.79
CA VAL A 222 -10.17 25.75 10.04
C VAL A 222 -9.78 24.55 10.92
N LYS A 223 -9.87 24.75 12.23
CA LYS A 223 -9.37 23.80 13.24
C LYS A 223 -9.99 22.41 13.08
N GLU A 224 -11.24 22.34 12.66
CA GLU A 224 -11.98 21.11 12.40
C GLU A 224 -11.32 20.27 11.31
N ASN A 225 -10.93 20.87 10.19
CA ASN A 225 -10.28 20.17 9.07
C ASN A 225 -8.90 19.64 9.47
N VAL A 226 -8.12 20.45 10.20
CA VAL A 226 -6.79 20.05 10.70
C VAL A 226 -6.91 18.86 11.66
N LEU A 227 -7.86 18.93 12.60
CA LEU A 227 -8.11 17.83 13.54
C LEU A 227 -8.66 16.60 12.83
N GLY A 228 -9.52 16.77 11.83
CA GLY A 228 -10.05 15.70 10.99
C GLY A 228 -8.94 14.95 10.26
N ALA A 229 -8.09 15.65 9.51
CA ALA A 229 -6.92 15.08 8.83
C ALA A 229 -6.02 14.28 9.79
N LYS A 230 -5.72 14.84 10.95
CA LYS A 230 -4.89 14.17 11.96
C LYS A 230 -5.56 12.91 12.51
N LYS A 231 -6.85 12.97 12.84
CA LYS A 231 -7.63 11.80 13.32
C LYS A 231 -7.69 10.70 12.26
N SER A 232 -7.74 11.09 10.99
CA SER A 232 -7.70 10.20 9.84
C SER A 232 -6.32 9.59 9.57
N GLY A 233 -5.28 9.99 10.30
CA GLY A 233 -3.94 9.39 10.21
C GLY A 233 -2.92 10.17 9.36
N ALA A 234 -3.28 11.37 8.85
CA ALA A 234 -2.33 12.23 8.16
C ALA A 234 -1.14 12.57 9.06
N LYS A 235 0.07 12.56 8.50
CA LYS A 235 1.30 12.90 9.21
C LYS A 235 1.54 14.41 9.26
N GLY A 236 0.86 15.16 8.39
CA GLY A 236 0.97 16.60 8.32
C GLY A 236 -0.28 17.29 7.80
N PHE A 237 -0.37 18.58 8.10
CA PHE A 237 -1.33 19.49 7.50
C PHE A 237 -0.63 20.79 7.13
N LEU A 238 -0.91 21.29 5.94
CA LEU A 238 -0.20 22.40 5.33
C LEU A 238 -1.22 23.38 4.74
N ALA A 239 -1.39 24.53 5.40
CA ALA A 239 -2.34 25.56 4.99
C ALA A 239 -1.81 26.34 3.80
N LYS A 240 -2.67 26.60 2.81
CA LYS A 240 -2.38 27.44 1.63
C LYS A 240 -2.66 28.92 1.94
N PRO A 241 -1.84 29.86 1.44
CA PRO A 241 -0.57 29.65 0.74
C PRO A 241 0.54 29.25 1.71
N PHE A 242 1.57 28.58 1.18
CA PHE A 242 2.72 28.11 1.94
C PHE A 242 4.04 28.42 1.22
N ASN A 243 5.12 28.46 1.97
CA ASN A 243 6.47 28.68 1.45
C ASN A 243 7.29 27.39 1.46
N LYS A 244 8.51 27.48 0.93
CA LYS A 244 9.45 26.37 0.81
C LYS A 244 9.82 25.78 2.17
N GLU A 245 10.00 26.64 3.17
CA GLU A 245 10.41 26.26 4.53
C GLU A 245 9.41 25.26 5.14
N ARG A 246 8.11 25.48 4.91
CA ARG A 246 7.06 24.57 5.38
C ARG A 246 7.13 23.19 4.73
N LEU A 247 7.50 23.10 3.45
CA LEU A 247 7.70 21.82 2.78
C LEU A 247 8.96 21.10 3.30
N ASP A 248 10.02 21.86 3.55
CA ASP A 248 11.30 21.35 4.04
C ASP A 248 11.17 20.78 5.47
N GLU A 249 10.28 21.34 6.31
CA GLU A 249 9.93 20.74 7.59
C GLU A 249 9.39 19.30 7.45
N PHE A 250 8.52 19.05 6.47
CA PHE A 250 7.95 17.72 6.26
C PHE A 250 8.97 16.76 5.68
N TYR A 251 9.87 17.24 4.81
CA TYR A 251 11.01 16.47 4.34
C TYR A 251 11.90 16.01 5.50
N GLY A 252 12.29 16.93 6.39
CA GLY A 252 13.15 16.62 7.54
C GLY A 252 12.51 15.73 8.60
N LYS A 253 11.18 15.68 8.66
CA LYS A 253 10.42 14.83 9.59
C LYS A 253 10.06 13.45 9.01
N CYS A 254 10.29 13.21 7.72
CA CYS A 254 9.89 11.95 7.08
C CYS A 254 10.82 10.81 7.52
N PRO A 255 10.30 9.74 8.15
CA PRO A 255 11.13 8.68 8.76
C PRO A 255 11.83 7.77 7.75
N SER A 256 11.42 7.77 6.47
CA SER A 256 12.11 7.00 5.41
C SER A 256 13.23 7.79 4.72
N ILE A 257 13.44 9.04 5.11
CA ILE A 257 14.46 9.94 4.57
C ILE A 257 15.52 10.15 5.65
N ASP A 258 16.76 9.75 5.35
CA ASP A 258 17.91 10.09 6.19
C ASP A 258 18.52 11.39 5.70
N VAL A 259 18.20 12.49 6.38
CA VAL A 259 18.69 13.83 6.03
C VAL A 259 20.17 14.04 6.36
N ASN A 260 20.80 13.12 7.10
CA ASN A 260 22.21 13.19 7.48
C ASN A 260 23.10 12.24 6.66
N ALA A 261 22.51 11.47 5.74
CA ALA A 261 23.25 10.64 4.79
C ALA A 261 23.77 11.50 3.63
N VAL A 262 24.79 12.31 3.89
CA VAL A 262 25.60 13.02 2.88
C VAL A 262 27.07 12.75 3.13
#